data_AF-A0A3A9B6H2-F1
#
_entry.id   AF-A0A3A9B6H2-F1
#
_cell.length_a   1.000
_cell.length_b   1.000
_cell.length_c   1.000
_cell.angle_alpha   90.00
_cell.angle_beta   90.00
_cell.angle_gamma   90.00
#
_symmetry.space_group_name_H-M   'P 1'
#
loop_
_entity.id
_entity.type
_entity.pdbx_description
1 polymer ?
#
loop_
_entity_poly.entity_id
_entity_poly.type
_entity_poly.pdbx_seq_one_letter_code
_entity_poly.pdbx_strand_id
1 'polypeptide(L)'
;MKQFLSGDEAFAEGVRLARPQVISAYPITPQTVVVERLSEMVESGQLNAEYVHVESEHSALSCAIGASATGARTFTATSSQGLLYMAECLTYAAGGRFPIVMMNANRATALPWNIYGDQRDSLALLDHGWIQAYAKNNQEALDMALMAYALAEDARVMTPVMVNLDGFALTHTYETVDVPEQAQADAFLPPYEPAANSFNFEHPVNIGYSAGPEYNKYFKYWEHRDMLAAPTVIEEIETHFAQIFGRRYTGMLETAHTDDAEVVLVTLGSIAGLAESVLEQLREEGIRAGLVRIRYMRPFPKDELAHVLMRTKAIGVLEKDISFGGEGTVFTNVNSALLQAGISVPTCNFIGGLGGDDISVDDLCDIYRALVRMANQQSAGEHVRFIGIDNVGGHE
;
A
#
# COMPACT_ATOMS: atom_id res chain seq x y z
N MET A 1 6.96 -21.17 10.42
CA MET A 1 6.50 -21.55 11.78
C MET A 1 5.33 -20.66 12.15
N LYS A 2 4.20 -21.25 12.54
CA LYS A 2 3.01 -20.48 12.93
C LYS A 2 3.24 -19.77 14.27
N GLN A 3 3.04 -18.45 14.28
CA GLN A 3 3.10 -17.58 15.45
C GLN A 3 1.81 -16.76 15.54
N PHE A 4 1.45 -16.29 16.74
CA PHE A 4 0.30 -15.42 16.94
C PHE A 4 0.79 -13.99 17.10
N LEU A 5 0.66 -13.19 16.05
CA LEU A 5 1.31 -11.88 15.92
C LEU A 5 0.28 -10.83 15.49
N SER A 6 0.44 -9.61 15.99
CA SER A 6 -0.21 -8.42 15.44
C SER A 6 0.33 -8.06 14.05
N GLY A 7 -0.34 -7.18 13.31
CA GLY A 7 0.15 -6.72 12.01
C GLY A 7 1.51 -6.02 12.08
N ASP A 8 1.73 -5.19 13.12
CA ASP A 8 3.02 -4.54 13.36
C ASP A 8 4.14 -5.57 13.62
N GLU A 9 3.87 -6.59 14.45
CA GLU A 9 4.84 -7.65 14.76
C GLU A 9 5.13 -8.55 13.56
N ALA A 10 4.09 -8.88 12.78
CA ALA A 10 4.24 -9.65 11.56
C ALA A 10 5.10 -8.91 10.52
N PHE A 11 4.89 -7.59 10.39
CA PHE A 11 5.72 -6.75 9.52
C PHE A 11 7.17 -6.67 10.05
N ALA A 12 7.36 -6.52 11.36
CA ALA A 12 8.69 -6.53 11.99
C ALA A 12 9.45 -7.82 11.69
N GLU A 13 8.81 -8.99 11.75
CA GLU A 13 9.40 -10.27 11.35
C GLU A 13 9.81 -10.29 9.87
N GLY A 14 8.98 -9.74 8.98
CA GLY A 14 9.31 -9.60 7.56
C GLY A 14 10.55 -8.73 7.33
N VAL A 15 10.66 -7.61 8.05
CA VAL A 15 11.86 -6.74 8.03
C VAL A 15 13.08 -7.45 8.61
N ARG A 16 12.93 -8.17 9.74
CA ARG A 16 14.00 -8.97 10.35
C ARG A 16 14.55 -10.00 9.37
N LEU A 17 13.66 -10.71 8.67
CA LEU A 17 14.02 -11.69 7.64
C LEU A 17 14.74 -11.04 6.45
N ALA A 18 14.37 -9.81 6.08
CA ALA A 18 15.01 -9.04 5.02
C ALA A 18 16.40 -8.49 5.37
N ARG A 19 16.78 -8.46 6.65
CA ARG A 19 18.11 -8.05 7.14
C ARG A 19 18.59 -6.68 6.59
N PRO A 20 17.83 -5.58 6.75
CA PRO A 20 18.37 -4.26 6.49
C PRO A 20 19.59 -4.02 7.40
N GLN A 21 20.60 -3.30 6.90
CA GLN A 21 21.79 -2.98 7.70
C GLN A 21 21.61 -1.69 8.50
N VAL A 22 20.68 -0.80 8.12
CA VAL A 22 20.38 0.43 8.88
C VAL A 22 18.88 0.58 9.07
N ILE A 23 18.48 0.82 10.30
CA ILE A 23 17.10 1.16 10.69
C ILE A 23 17.13 2.52 11.36
N SER A 24 16.41 3.49 10.80
CA SER A 24 16.25 4.82 11.40
C SER A 24 14.82 4.97 11.88
N ALA A 25 14.61 5.33 13.14
CA ALA A 25 13.27 5.29 13.73
C ALA A 25 12.93 6.52 14.57
N TYR A 26 11.67 6.94 14.47
CA TYR A 26 11.03 7.92 15.33
C TYR A 26 9.63 7.43 15.73
N PRO A 27 9.20 7.59 16.99
CA PRO A 27 7.93 7.03 17.45
C PRO A 27 6.73 7.88 17.03
N ILE A 28 5.74 7.24 16.41
CA ILE A 28 4.42 7.82 16.16
C ILE A 28 3.38 6.70 16.11
N THR A 29 2.30 6.80 16.89
CA THR A 29 1.23 5.80 16.90
C THR A 29 0.51 5.77 15.53
N PRO A 30 0.10 4.59 15.00
CA PRO A 30 0.26 3.26 15.58
C PRO A 30 1.53 2.47 15.18
N GLN A 31 2.41 2.97 14.30
CA GLN A 31 3.60 2.18 13.90
C GLN A 31 4.60 1.92 15.03
N THR A 32 4.51 2.61 16.17
CA THR A 32 5.48 2.47 17.28
C THR A 32 5.83 1.03 17.63
N VAL A 33 4.88 0.08 17.52
CA VAL A 33 5.14 -1.34 17.81
C VAL A 33 6.18 -1.95 16.86
N VAL A 34 6.15 -1.64 15.56
CA VAL A 34 7.13 -2.21 14.60
C VAL A 34 8.55 -1.76 14.91
N VAL A 35 8.73 -0.49 15.27
CA VAL A 35 10.06 0.06 15.63
C VAL A 35 10.54 -0.47 16.98
N GLU A 36 9.66 -0.59 17.97
CA GLU A 36 10.00 -1.21 19.26
C GLU A 36 10.47 -2.67 19.09
N ARG A 37 9.73 -3.48 18.32
CA ARG A 37 10.08 -4.88 18.07
C ARG A 37 11.40 -5.03 17.32
N LEU A 38 11.64 -4.19 16.31
CA LEU A 38 12.92 -4.19 15.60
C LEU A 38 14.07 -3.76 16.50
N SER A 39 13.87 -2.79 17.38
CA SER A 39 14.88 -2.40 18.38
C SER A 39 15.25 -3.56 19.30
N GLU A 40 14.25 -4.29 19.81
CA GLU A 40 14.46 -5.50 20.63
C GLU A 40 15.20 -6.62 19.86
N MET A 41 14.86 -6.81 18.58
CA MET A 41 15.53 -7.79 17.72
C MET A 41 17.00 -7.43 17.47
N VAL A 42 17.32 -6.15 17.34
CA VAL A 42 18.71 -5.67 17.24
C VAL A 42 19.46 -5.89 18.55
N GLU A 43 18.90 -5.44 19.68
CA GLU A 43 19.54 -5.57 21.00
C GLU A 43 19.77 -7.04 21.40
N SER A 44 18.84 -7.93 21.06
CA SER A 44 18.98 -9.37 21.32
C SER A 44 19.89 -10.11 20.32
N GLY A 45 20.38 -9.42 19.28
CA GLY A 45 21.24 -10.01 18.23
C GLY A 45 20.49 -10.89 17.21
N GLN A 46 19.16 -10.86 17.20
CA GLN A 46 18.34 -11.55 16.19
C GLN A 46 18.37 -10.84 14.83
N LEU A 47 18.70 -9.55 14.82
CA LEU A 47 18.93 -8.73 13.64
C LEU A 47 20.24 -7.97 13.78
N ASN A 48 21.17 -8.15 12.83
CA ASN A 48 22.40 -7.38 12.79
C ASN A 48 22.20 -6.11 11.96
N ALA A 49 21.79 -5.01 12.61
CA ALA A 49 21.56 -3.72 11.99
C ALA A 49 22.01 -2.58 12.92
N GLU A 50 22.44 -1.47 12.33
CA GLU A 50 22.60 -0.20 13.05
C GLU A 50 21.22 0.42 13.28
N TYR A 51 20.82 0.55 14.54
CA TYR A 51 19.54 1.12 14.94
C TYR A 51 19.72 2.57 15.38
N VAL A 52 19.31 3.52 14.54
CA VAL A 52 19.53 4.96 14.72
C VAL A 52 18.29 5.62 15.31
N HIS A 53 18.44 6.13 16.53
CA HIS A 53 17.45 7.00 17.17
C HIS A 53 17.57 8.41 16.62
N VAL A 54 16.62 8.82 15.80
CA VAL A 54 16.57 10.17 15.24
C VAL A 54 15.63 11.08 16.03
N GLU A 55 15.70 12.38 15.78
CA GLU A 55 14.93 13.41 16.48
C GLU A 55 13.57 13.73 15.82
N SER A 56 13.31 13.22 14.61
CA SER A 56 12.05 13.40 13.89
C SER A 56 11.86 12.42 12.73
N GLU A 57 10.65 12.34 12.17
CA GLU A 57 10.38 11.58 10.95
C GLU A 57 11.12 12.11 9.72
N HIS A 58 11.30 13.43 9.60
CA HIS A 58 12.13 14.01 8.53
C HIS A 58 13.57 13.50 8.62
N SER A 59 14.14 13.47 9.83
CA SER A 59 15.47 12.92 10.10
C SER A 59 15.53 11.41 9.90
N ALA A 60 14.45 10.67 10.17
CA ALA A 60 14.37 9.23 9.93
C ALA A 60 14.58 8.93 8.44
N LEU A 61 13.75 9.50 7.56
CA LEU A 61 13.89 9.24 6.13
C LEU A 61 15.20 9.82 5.57
N SER A 62 15.67 10.96 6.07
CA SER A 62 16.97 11.52 5.69
C SER A 62 18.15 10.59 6.04
N CYS A 63 18.10 9.94 7.21
CA CYS A 63 19.09 8.95 7.63
C CYS A 63 19.07 7.72 6.72
N ALA A 64 17.88 7.18 6.43
CA ALA A 64 17.72 6.06 5.49
C ALA A 64 18.24 6.41 4.08
N ILE A 65 17.99 7.62 3.58
CA ILE A 65 18.55 8.09 2.30
C ILE A 65 20.08 8.09 2.33
N GLY A 66 20.69 8.65 3.38
CA GLY A 66 22.15 8.69 3.52
C GLY A 66 22.79 7.31 3.57
N ALA A 67 22.18 6.38 4.32
CA ALA A 67 22.65 5.00 4.42
C ALA A 67 22.42 4.21 3.11
N SER A 68 21.30 4.42 2.44
CA SER A 68 21.04 3.77 1.14
C SER A 68 22.03 4.26 0.07
N ALA A 69 22.39 5.54 0.11
CA ALA A 69 23.41 6.11 -0.76
C ALA A 69 24.81 5.49 -0.55
N THR A 70 25.10 4.83 0.57
CA THR A 70 26.37 4.09 0.77
C THR A 70 26.27 2.61 0.40
N GLY A 71 25.13 2.15 -0.11
CA GLY A 71 24.90 0.76 -0.52
C GLY A 71 24.30 -0.13 0.58
N ALA A 72 23.76 0.44 1.66
CA ALA A 72 23.03 -0.33 2.66
C ALA A 72 21.55 -0.53 2.25
N ARG A 73 21.01 -1.71 2.56
CA ARG A 73 19.56 -1.96 2.66
C ARG A 73 19.06 -1.25 3.91
N THR A 74 18.03 -0.43 3.77
CA THR A 74 17.55 0.46 4.84
C THR A 74 16.07 0.31 5.11
N PHE A 75 15.68 0.51 6.36
CA PHE A 75 14.29 0.53 6.79
C PHE A 75 13.96 1.76 7.62
N THR A 76 12.72 2.24 7.51
CA THR A 76 12.09 3.19 8.44
C THR A 76 10.59 2.90 8.54
N ALA A 77 9.94 3.45 9.55
CA ALA A 77 8.48 3.38 9.69
C ALA A 77 7.91 4.73 10.13
N THR A 78 6.67 5.01 9.75
CA THR A 78 5.95 6.24 10.11
C THR A 78 4.42 6.07 10.08
N SER A 79 3.70 7.12 10.43
CA SER A 79 2.24 7.23 10.39
C SER A 79 1.83 8.69 10.20
N SER A 80 0.72 8.97 9.53
CA SER A 80 0.00 10.26 9.59
C SER A 80 0.90 11.49 9.45
N GLN A 81 1.01 12.29 10.51
CA GLN A 81 1.75 13.56 10.52
C GLN A 81 3.24 13.36 10.30
N GLY A 82 3.76 12.21 10.73
CA GLY A 82 5.14 11.84 10.49
C GLY A 82 5.41 11.63 9.00
N LEU A 83 4.49 10.96 8.29
CA LEU A 83 4.59 10.78 6.85
C LEU A 83 4.50 12.12 6.11
N LEU A 84 3.57 12.99 6.52
CA LEU A 84 3.46 14.34 5.96
C LEU A 84 4.74 15.16 6.24
N TYR A 85 5.39 14.96 7.38
CA TYR A 85 6.64 15.63 7.71
C TYR A 85 7.82 15.08 6.88
N MET A 86 7.73 13.84 6.39
CA MET A 86 8.69 13.23 5.46
C MET A 86 8.52 13.68 4.00
N ALA A 87 7.47 14.46 3.64
CA ALA A 87 7.10 14.73 2.25
C ALA A 87 8.27 15.24 1.37
N GLU A 88 9.08 16.16 1.90
CA GLU A 88 10.29 16.63 1.20
C GLU A 88 11.24 15.46 0.87
N CYS A 89 11.58 14.67 1.90
CA CYS A 89 12.51 13.54 1.81
C CYS A 89 12.00 12.44 0.86
N LEU A 90 10.69 12.22 0.73
CA LEU A 90 10.14 11.23 -0.20
C LEU A 90 10.61 11.49 -1.64
N THR A 91 10.60 12.76 -2.07
CA THR A 91 11.04 13.13 -3.43
C THR A 91 12.53 12.92 -3.65
N TYR A 92 13.36 13.16 -2.62
CA TYR A 92 14.79 12.90 -2.66
C TYR A 92 15.10 11.40 -2.69
N ALA A 93 14.35 10.59 -1.94
CA ALA A 93 14.48 9.13 -1.97
C ALA A 93 14.19 8.57 -3.37
N ALA A 94 13.07 8.97 -3.97
CA ALA A 94 12.65 8.52 -5.29
C ALA A 94 13.59 9.04 -6.39
N GLY A 95 13.88 10.35 -6.41
CA GLY A 95 14.76 10.96 -7.41
C GLY A 95 16.21 10.50 -7.32
N GLY A 96 16.66 10.15 -6.10
CA GLY A 96 17.96 9.54 -5.86
C GLY A 96 18.04 8.07 -6.26
N ARG A 97 16.92 7.43 -6.63
CA ARG A 97 16.82 5.99 -6.95
C ARG A 97 17.32 5.10 -5.82
N PHE A 98 16.95 5.45 -4.58
CA PHE A 98 17.34 4.71 -3.39
C PHE A 98 16.30 3.62 -3.07
N PRO A 99 16.68 2.33 -3.01
CA PRO A 99 15.76 1.22 -2.77
C PRO A 99 15.39 1.10 -1.27
N ILE A 100 14.74 2.13 -0.75
CA ILE A 100 14.30 2.21 0.64
C ILE A 100 12.94 1.51 0.78
N VAL A 101 12.79 0.66 1.80
CA VAL A 101 11.48 0.15 2.20
C VAL A 101 11.03 0.90 3.46
N MET A 102 9.78 1.37 3.42
CA MET A 102 9.14 2.03 4.56
C MET A 102 7.80 1.38 4.87
N MET A 103 7.55 1.13 6.16
CA MET A 103 6.20 0.85 6.62
C MET A 103 5.48 2.16 6.93
N ASN A 104 4.28 2.34 6.39
CA ASN A 104 3.35 3.36 6.84
C ASN A 104 2.17 2.69 7.52
N ALA A 105 2.05 2.84 8.84
CA ALA A 105 0.82 2.48 9.52
C ALA A 105 -0.18 3.63 9.34
N ASN A 106 -1.10 3.46 8.40
CA ASN A 106 -2.06 4.47 7.99
C ASN A 106 -2.84 5.00 9.18
N ARG A 107 -2.86 6.32 9.32
CA ARG A 107 -3.54 6.99 10.41
C ARG A 107 -4.13 8.31 9.95
N ALA A 108 -5.27 8.64 10.53
CA ALA A 108 -5.96 9.90 10.32
C ALA A 108 -5.04 11.11 10.43
N THR A 109 -5.14 12.00 9.44
CA THR A 109 -4.42 13.26 9.43
C THR A 109 -5.05 14.28 10.39
N ALA A 110 -4.23 15.21 10.89
CA ALA A 110 -4.57 16.05 12.02
C ALA A 110 -5.70 17.07 11.77
N LEU A 111 -6.28 17.44 12.91
CA LEU A 111 -7.36 18.39 13.19
C LEU A 111 -8.74 17.99 12.63
N PRO A 112 -9.63 17.43 13.49
CA PRO A 112 -9.36 17.03 14.89
C PRO A 112 -8.28 15.96 14.98
N TRP A 113 -7.56 15.92 16.11
CA TRP A 113 -6.52 14.89 16.32
C TRP A 113 -7.17 13.52 16.49
N ASN A 114 -6.67 12.52 15.76
CA ASN A 114 -7.11 11.14 15.86
C ASN A 114 -5.90 10.21 15.72
N ILE A 115 -5.87 9.15 16.54
CA ILE A 115 -4.81 8.13 16.50
C ILE A 115 -5.16 6.95 15.60
N TYR A 116 -6.44 6.73 15.32
CA TYR A 116 -6.94 5.60 14.56
C TYR A 116 -6.77 5.75 13.04
N GLY A 117 -6.98 4.64 12.34
CA GLY A 117 -6.65 4.47 10.92
C GLY A 117 -7.60 5.18 9.94
N ASP A 118 -7.04 5.94 9.02
CA ASP A 118 -7.59 6.19 7.68
C ASP A 118 -6.41 6.33 6.71
N GLN A 119 -6.65 6.28 5.40
CA GLN A 119 -5.58 6.15 4.39
C GLN A 119 -5.12 7.51 3.82
N ARG A 120 -5.62 8.63 4.36
CA ARG A 120 -5.39 9.98 3.84
C ARG A 120 -3.92 10.38 3.84
N ASP A 121 -3.13 9.85 4.76
CA ASP A 121 -1.69 10.15 4.85
C ASP A 121 -0.91 9.65 3.63
N SER A 122 -1.09 8.38 3.27
CA SER A 122 -0.45 7.75 2.11
C SER A 122 -0.98 8.29 0.78
N LEU A 123 -2.30 8.42 0.66
CA LEU A 123 -2.97 8.82 -0.58
C LEU A 123 -2.73 10.30 -0.92
N ALA A 124 -2.49 11.16 0.08
CA ALA A 124 -2.09 12.55 -0.15
C ALA A 124 -0.71 12.69 -0.82
N LEU A 125 0.12 11.64 -0.81
CA LEU A 125 1.51 11.69 -1.27
C LEU A 125 1.78 10.80 -2.50
N LEU A 126 0.77 10.40 -3.26
CA LEU A 126 0.90 9.53 -4.44
C LEU A 126 1.86 10.05 -5.53
N ASP A 127 2.10 11.36 -5.60
CA ASP A 127 2.95 11.99 -6.62
C ASP A 127 4.44 12.08 -6.22
N HIS A 128 4.84 11.47 -5.09
CA HIS A 128 6.21 11.56 -4.58
C HIS A 128 7.17 10.49 -5.14
N GLY A 129 6.72 9.68 -6.09
CA GLY A 129 7.57 8.71 -6.79
C GLY A 129 7.85 7.41 -6.03
N TRP A 130 6.97 7.05 -5.09
CA TRP A 130 7.05 5.79 -4.34
C TRP A 130 6.05 4.77 -4.86
N ILE A 131 6.44 3.51 -4.89
CA ILE A 131 5.50 2.39 -5.05
C ILE A 131 4.74 2.26 -3.73
N GLN A 132 3.40 2.30 -3.78
CA GLN A 132 2.56 2.15 -2.59
C GLN A 132 1.78 0.83 -2.65
N ALA A 133 2.06 -0.07 -1.72
CA ALA A 133 1.37 -1.36 -1.56
C ALA A 133 0.48 -1.34 -0.31
N TYR A 134 -0.67 -2.00 -0.32
CA TYR A 134 -1.63 -2.02 0.80
C TYR A 134 -1.94 -3.45 1.24
N ALA A 135 -1.61 -3.80 2.48
CA ALA A 135 -1.80 -5.13 3.03
C ALA A 135 -3.27 -5.39 3.46
N LYS A 136 -3.78 -6.59 3.21
CA LYS A 136 -5.13 -7.04 3.61
C LYS A 136 -5.14 -7.62 5.03
N ASN A 137 -4.11 -8.37 5.42
CA ASN A 137 -4.03 -9.11 6.68
C ASN A 137 -2.58 -9.27 7.18
N ASN A 138 -2.40 -9.84 8.37
CA ASN A 138 -1.09 -9.91 9.03
C ASN A 138 -0.09 -10.80 8.26
N GLN A 139 -0.56 -11.87 7.64
CA GLN A 139 0.29 -12.73 6.81
C GLN A 139 0.80 -11.96 5.58
N GLU A 140 -0.09 -11.26 4.88
CA GLU A 140 0.29 -10.45 3.73
C GLU A 140 1.20 -9.29 4.14
N ALA A 141 1.05 -8.70 5.32
CA ALA A 141 1.96 -7.68 5.82
C ALA A 141 3.41 -8.19 5.94
N LEU A 142 3.62 -9.36 6.54
CA LEU A 142 4.94 -10.00 6.62
C LEU A 142 5.51 -10.26 5.21
N ASP A 143 4.70 -10.89 4.36
CA ASP A 143 5.13 -11.32 3.03
C ASP A 143 5.43 -10.12 2.13
N MET A 144 4.62 -9.05 2.21
CA MET A 144 4.84 -7.80 1.51
C MET A 144 6.11 -7.09 1.96
N ALA A 145 6.54 -7.20 3.23
CA ALA A 145 7.82 -6.62 3.66
C ALA A 145 9.00 -7.22 2.88
N LEU A 146 9.00 -8.55 2.67
CA LEU A 146 10.03 -9.24 1.88
C LEU A 146 9.92 -8.90 0.38
N MET A 147 8.71 -8.97 -0.18
CA MET A 147 8.48 -8.65 -1.59
C MET A 147 8.81 -7.18 -1.91
N ALA A 148 8.61 -6.27 -0.96
CA ALA A 148 8.93 -4.85 -1.10
C ALA A 148 10.44 -4.64 -1.33
N TYR A 149 11.32 -5.33 -0.61
CA TYR A 149 12.76 -5.25 -0.86
C TYR A 149 13.13 -5.83 -2.23
N ALA A 150 12.59 -7.01 -2.56
CA ALA A 150 12.83 -7.61 -3.88
C ALA A 150 12.43 -6.67 -5.03
N LEU A 151 11.34 -5.92 -4.85
CA LEU A 151 10.86 -4.94 -5.81
C LEU A 151 11.70 -3.65 -5.82
N ALA A 152 12.04 -3.11 -4.64
CA ALA A 152 12.77 -1.86 -4.54
C ALA A 152 14.18 -1.98 -5.15
N GLU A 153 14.80 -3.14 -4.95
CA GLU A 153 16.18 -3.43 -5.35
C GLU A 153 16.32 -4.01 -6.77
N ASP A 154 15.21 -4.35 -7.43
CA ASP A 154 15.26 -4.84 -8.80
C ASP A 154 15.82 -3.74 -9.73
N ALA A 155 16.86 -4.06 -10.48
CA ALA A 155 17.57 -3.11 -11.35
C ALA A 155 16.67 -2.44 -12.41
N ARG A 156 15.53 -3.06 -12.77
CA ARG A 156 14.54 -2.52 -13.70
C ARG A 156 13.63 -1.47 -13.05
N VAL A 157 13.53 -1.49 -11.72
CA VAL A 157 12.62 -0.66 -10.92
C VAL A 157 13.40 0.37 -10.10
N MET A 158 14.32 -0.03 -9.23
CA MET A 158 15.18 0.85 -8.42
C MET A 158 14.42 2.05 -7.83
N THR A 159 13.30 1.77 -7.16
CA THR A 159 12.32 2.77 -6.69
C THR A 159 11.92 2.43 -5.27
N PRO A 160 11.85 3.39 -4.33
CA PRO A 160 11.49 3.11 -2.96
C PRO A 160 10.03 2.61 -2.84
N VAL A 161 9.78 1.75 -1.86
CA VAL A 161 8.49 1.07 -1.63
C VAL A 161 7.94 1.44 -0.26
N MET A 162 6.70 1.92 -0.24
CA MET A 162 5.92 2.18 0.96
C MET A 162 4.87 1.07 1.11
N VAL A 163 4.98 0.27 2.17
CA VAL A 163 3.97 -0.73 2.52
C VAL A 163 3.03 -0.16 3.56
N ASN A 164 1.76 -0.07 3.20
CA ASN A 164 0.70 0.56 3.95
C ASN A 164 -0.13 -0.50 4.69
N LEU A 165 -0.25 -0.30 6.00
CA LEU A 165 -1.09 -1.12 6.88
C LEU A 165 -2.17 -0.24 7.52
N ASP A 166 -3.43 -0.67 7.46
CA ASP A 166 -4.54 0.06 8.09
C ASP A 166 -4.34 0.11 9.62
N GLY A 167 -4.14 1.32 10.15
CA GLY A 167 -3.84 1.54 11.57
C GLY A 167 -4.92 1.00 12.49
N PHE A 168 -4.50 0.36 13.58
CA PHE A 168 -5.30 -0.39 14.56
C PHE A 168 -5.98 -1.63 13.99
N ALA A 169 -6.81 -1.48 12.97
CA ALA A 169 -7.60 -2.58 12.40
C ALA A 169 -6.70 -3.74 11.93
N LEU A 170 -5.56 -3.40 11.30
CA LEU A 170 -4.56 -4.37 10.89
C LEU A 170 -3.34 -4.36 11.81
N THR A 171 -2.81 -3.18 12.12
CA THR A 171 -1.53 -3.07 12.83
C THR A 171 -1.58 -3.68 14.24
N HIS A 172 -2.73 -3.69 14.92
CA HIS A 172 -2.87 -4.15 16.30
C HIS A 172 -3.76 -5.39 16.49
N THR A 173 -4.48 -5.83 15.46
CA THR A 173 -5.25 -7.08 15.51
C THR A 173 -4.30 -8.27 15.39
N TYR A 174 -4.49 -9.30 16.22
CA TYR A 174 -3.64 -10.49 16.21
C TYR A 174 -4.24 -11.62 15.37
N GLU A 175 -3.39 -12.29 14.61
CA GLU A 175 -3.74 -13.43 13.77
C GLU A 175 -2.64 -14.49 13.81
N THR A 176 -2.95 -15.70 13.34
CA THR A 176 -1.92 -16.72 13.14
C THR A 176 -1.16 -16.44 11.85
N VAL A 177 0.13 -16.16 11.97
CA VAL A 177 1.05 -15.86 10.85
C VAL A 177 2.07 -16.98 10.72
N ASP A 178 2.28 -17.50 9.51
CA ASP A 178 3.35 -18.44 9.19
C ASP A 178 4.63 -17.68 8.84
N VAL A 179 5.50 -17.54 9.84
CA VAL A 179 6.80 -16.87 9.72
C VAL A 179 7.80 -17.81 9.06
N PRO A 180 8.36 -17.47 7.87
CA PRO A 180 9.35 -18.31 7.22
C PRO A 180 10.63 -18.50 8.03
N GLU A 181 11.37 -19.56 7.75
CA GLU A 181 12.74 -19.70 8.24
C GLU A 181 13.67 -18.72 7.51
N GLN A 182 14.74 -18.28 8.18
CA GLN A 182 15.72 -17.37 7.59
C GLN A 182 16.35 -17.92 6.30
N ALA A 183 16.59 -19.23 6.22
CA ALA A 183 17.14 -19.85 5.01
C ALA A 183 16.18 -19.74 3.79
N GLN A 184 14.87 -19.75 4.03
CA GLN A 184 13.88 -19.53 2.98
C GLN A 184 13.86 -18.06 2.55
N ALA A 185 13.95 -17.13 3.51
CA ALA A 185 14.07 -15.70 3.21
C ALA A 185 15.34 -15.38 2.42
N ASP A 186 16.48 -15.95 2.80
CA ASP A 186 17.77 -15.77 2.10
C ASP A 186 17.74 -16.37 0.67
N ALA A 187 16.99 -17.45 0.45
CA ALA A 187 16.80 -18.04 -0.87
C ALA A 187 15.93 -17.17 -1.79
N PHE A 188 14.98 -16.43 -1.20
CA PHE A 188 14.08 -15.55 -1.94
C PHE A 188 14.71 -14.18 -2.21
N LEU A 189 15.28 -13.57 -1.17
CA LEU A 189 15.87 -12.24 -1.18
C LEU A 189 17.37 -12.33 -0.86
N PRO A 190 18.23 -12.42 -1.88
CA PRO A 190 19.67 -12.46 -1.68
C PRO A 190 20.19 -11.15 -1.04
N PRO A 191 21.45 -11.13 -0.57
CA PRO A 191 22.09 -9.89 -0.14
C PRO A 191 22.00 -8.80 -1.21
N TYR A 192 21.67 -7.58 -0.79
CA TYR A 192 21.58 -6.44 -1.70
C TYR A 192 22.94 -6.17 -2.35
N GLU A 193 22.97 -6.10 -3.68
CA GLU A 193 24.11 -5.62 -4.45
C GLU A 193 23.94 -4.11 -4.67
N PRO A 194 24.84 -3.26 -4.13
CA PRO A 194 24.70 -1.81 -4.24
C PRO A 194 24.55 -1.35 -5.68
N ALA A 195 23.52 -0.56 -5.93
CA ALA A 195 23.26 0.00 -7.23
C ALA A 195 24.37 0.96 -7.69
N ALA A 196 24.41 1.24 -9.00
CA ALA A 196 25.42 2.10 -9.60
C ALA A 196 25.42 3.54 -9.06
N ASN A 197 24.35 3.97 -8.41
CA ASN A 197 24.18 5.26 -7.75
C ASN A 197 24.53 5.22 -6.25
N SER A 198 25.36 4.28 -5.80
CA SER A 198 25.91 4.25 -4.43
C SER A 198 27.34 4.80 -4.37
N PHE A 199 27.69 5.44 -3.25
CA PHE A 199 29.04 5.95 -2.99
C PHE A 199 30.07 4.82 -3.02
N ASN A 200 31.10 5.00 -3.84
CA ASN A 200 32.18 4.05 -3.99
C ASN A 200 33.51 4.80 -4.15
N PHE A 201 34.52 4.46 -3.36
CA PHE A 201 35.83 5.13 -3.41
C PHE A 201 36.65 4.77 -4.65
N GLU A 202 36.46 3.58 -5.23
CA GLU A 202 37.13 3.12 -6.44
C GLU A 202 36.43 3.64 -7.71
N HIS A 203 35.09 3.77 -7.64
CA HIS A 203 34.23 4.25 -8.71
C HIS A 203 33.37 5.42 -8.21
N PRO A 204 33.95 6.62 -8.00
CA PRO A 204 33.23 7.74 -7.41
C PRO A 204 32.06 8.18 -8.28
N VAL A 205 30.93 8.41 -7.62
CA VAL A 205 29.68 8.88 -8.25
C VAL A 205 29.30 10.25 -7.71
N ASN A 206 28.65 11.05 -8.55
CA ASN A 206 28.07 12.33 -8.16
C ASN A 206 26.55 12.17 -8.04
N ILE A 207 26.01 12.35 -6.83
CA ILE A 207 24.60 12.19 -6.50
C ILE A 207 24.06 13.54 -6.01
N GLY A 208 22.82 13.89 -6.36
CA GLY A 208 22.17 15.11 -5.85
C GLY A 208 22.69 16.42 -6.45
N TYR A 209 23.26 16.38 -7.66
CA TYR A 209 23.69 17.58 -8.38
C TYR A 209 22.52 18.33 -9.04
N SER A 210 22.72 19.62 -9.30
CA SER A 210 21.73 20.45 -9.98
C SER A 210 21.59 20.09 -11.46
N ALA A 211 20.45 19.50 -11.83
CA ALA A 211 20.08 19.26 -13.22
C ALA A 211 19.26 20.42 -13.78
N GLY A 212 19.83 21.18 -14.72
CA GLY A 212 19.12 22.27 -15.42
C GLY A 212 18.01 21.76 -16.36
N PRO A 213 17.19 22.66 -16.94
CA PRO A 213 16.05 22.29 -17.79
C PRO A 213 16.37 21.38 -18.97
N GLU A 214 17.59 21.45 -19.51
CA GLU A 214 18.05 20.59 -20.60
C GLU A 214 18.03 19.10 -20.21
N TYR A 215 18.42 18.78 -18.97
CA TYR A 215 18.63 17.41 -18.52
C TYR A 215 17.53 16.91 -17.58
N ASN A 216 16.91 17.78 -16.77
CA ASN A 216 15.95 17.38 -15.72
C ASN A 216 14.82 16.48 -16.25
N LYS A 217 14.29 16.80 -17.44
CA LYS A 217 13.22 16.02 -18.10
C LYS A 217 13.58 14.54 -18.33
N TYR A 218 14.85 14.22 -18.56
CA TYR A 218 15.29 12.84 -18.81
C TYR A 218 15.32 12.02 -17.52
N PHE A 219 15.72 12.61 -16.40
CA PHE A 219 15.62 11.95 -15.09
C PHE A 219 14.17 11.59 -14.77
N LYS A 220 13.23 12.51 -15.00
CA LYS A 220 11.81 12.27 -14.78
C LYS A 220 11.21 11.26 -15.75
N TYR A 221 11.66 11.27 -17.00
CA TYR A 221 11.29 10.24 -17.97
C TYR A 221 11.76 8.84 -17.54
N TRP A 222 13.00 8.69 -17.08
CA TRP A 222 13.53 7.39 -16.63
C TRP A 222 12.88 6.92 -15.33
N GLU A 223 12.68 7.80 -14.33
CA GLU A 223 11.90 7.51 -13.12
C GLU A 223 10.51 6.96 -13.48
N HIS A 224 9.81 7.63 -14.40
CA HIS A 224 8.48 7.19 -14.84
C HIS A 224 8.53 5.84 -15.57
N ARG A 225 9.44 5.68 -16.54
CA ARG A 225 9.59 4.45 -17.32
C ARG A 225 9.87 3.24 -16.40
N ASP A 226 10.74 3.41 -15.43
CA ASP A 226 11.18 2.33 -14.56
C ASP A 226 10.09 1.96 -13.54
N MET A 227 9.34 2.94 -13.03
CA MET A 227 8.14 2.68 -12.23
C MET A 227 7.08 1.91 -13.02
N LEU A 228 6.92 2.18 -14.33
CA LEU A 228 6.00 1.42 -15.19
C LEU A 228 6.42 -0.04 -15.41
N ALA A 229 7.67 -0.42 -15.12
CA ALA A 229 8.11 -1.82 -15.17
C ALA A 229 7.66 -2.63 -13.93
N ALA A 230 7.28 -1.95 -12.84
CA ALA A 230 6.95 -2.60 -11.57
C ALA A 230 5.89 -3.70 -11.66
N PRO A 231 4.78 -3.59 -12.43
CA PRO A 231 3.77 -4.65 -12.50
C PRO A 231 4.32 -6.00 -12.97
N THR A 232 5.14 -5.98 -14.03
CA THR A 232 5.80 -7.20 -14.53
C THR A 232 6.77 -7.78 -13.51
N VAL A 233 7.53 -6.92 -12.83
CA VAL A 233 8.47 -7.36 -11.78
C VAL A 233 7.72 -7.95 -10.58
N ILE A 234 6.58 -7.38 -10.19
CA ILE A 234 5.72 -7.91 -9.12
C ILE A 234 5.24 -9.33 -9.47
N GLU A 235 4.77 -9.59 -10.69
CA GLU A 235 4.33 -10.92 -11.12
C GLU A 235 5.46 -11.97 -11.03
N GLU A 236 6.68 -11.59 -11.44
CA GLU A 236 7.87 -12.45 -11.35
C GLU A 236 8.25 -12.71 -9.88
N ILE A 237 8.24 -11.68 -9.05
CA ILE A 237 8.51 -11.76 -7.61
C ILE A 237 7.51 -12.70 -6.94
N GLU A 238 6.22 -12.54 -7.22
CA GLU A 238 5.17 -13.37 -6.62
C GLU A 238 5.22 -14.82 -7.10
N THR A 239 5.60 -15.03 -8.36
CA THR A 239 5.85 -16.38 -8.89
C THR A 239 7.00 -17.05 -8.13
N HIS A 240 8.10 -16.33 -7.90
CA HIS A 240 9.24 -16.82 -7.12
C HIS A 240 8.87 -17.03 -5.65
N PHE A 241 8.11 -16.11 -5.06
CA PHE A 241 7.60 -16.20 -3.69
C PHE A 241 6.76 -17.47 -3.50
N ALA A 242 5.87 -17.77 -4.45
CA ALA A 242 5.05 -18.98 -4.42
C ALA A 242 5.87 -20.27 -4.52
N GLN A 243 7.00 -20.26 -5.23
CA GLN A 243 7.88 -21.43 -5.34
C GLN A 243 8.60 -21.73 -4.02
N ILE A 244 9.00 -20.70 -3.27
CA ILE A 244 9.76 -20.85 -2.02
C ILE A 244 8.85 -21.04 -0.80
N PHE A 245 7.81 -20.22 -0.69
CA PHE A 245 6.96 -20.16 0.51
C PHE A 245 5.61 -20.85 0.33
N GLY A 246 5.25 -21.25 -0.89
CA GLY A 246 3.99 -21.94 -1.19
C GLY A 246 2.75 -21.04 -1.17
N ARG A 247 2.90 -19.74 -0.92
CA ARG A 247 1.81 -18.75 -0.89
C ARG A 247 1.76 -17.96 -2.19
N ARG A 248 0.56 -17.79 -2.74
CA ARG A 248 0.34 -17.11 -4.04
C ARG A 248 -0.38 -15.79 -3.83
N TYR A 249 -0.02 -14.85 -4.68
CA TYR A 249 -0.60 -13.52 -4.79
C TYR A 249 -0.96 -13.24 -6.25
N THR A 250 -1.71 -12.18 -6.51
CA THR A 250 -2.43 -11.96 -7.77
C THR A 250 -1.93 -10.74 -8.58
N GLY A 251 -0.74 -10.22 -8.28
CA GLY A 251 -0.20 -9.03 -8.91
C GLY A 251 -0.85 -7.73 -8.43
N MET A 252 -1.16 -6.82 -9.35
CA MET A 252 -1.58 -5.45 -8.98
C MET A 252 -2.95 -5.38 -8.32
N LEU A 253 -3.85 -6.32 -8.65
CA LEU A 253 -5.21 -6.42 -8.14
C LEU A 253 -5.47 -7.79 -7.51
N GLU A 254 -6.36 -7.87 -6.54
CA GLU A 254 -7.00 -9.10 -6.09
C GLU A 254 -8.49 -9.01 -6.39
N THR A 255 -9.08 -10.08 -6.91
CA THR A 255 -10.49 -10.09 -7.33
C THR A 255 -11.22 -11.26 -6.69
N ALA A 256 -12.50 -11.05 -6.36
CA ALA A 256 -13.40 -12.09 -5.90
C ALA A 256 -14.75 -11.97 -6.61
N HIS A 257 -15.24 -13.08 -7.17
CA HIS A 257 -16.55 -13.17 -7.85
C HIS A 257 -16.78 -12.16 -8.98
N THR A 258 -15.74 -11.77 -9.74
CA THR A 258 -15.83 -10.73 -10.78
C THR A 258 -16.25 -11.23 -12.17
N ASP A 259 -16.11 -12.53 -12.46
CA ASP A 259 -16.37 -13.09 -13.81
C ASP A 259 -17.82 -12.88 -14.30
N ASP A 260 -18.79 -12.89 -13.39
CA ASP A 260 -20.22 -12.76 -13.67
C ASP A 260 -20.91 -11.61 -12.90
N ALA A 261 -20.14 -10.79 -12.19
CA ALA A 261 -20.66 -9.71 -11.37
C ALA A 261 -21.37 -8.63 -12.19
N GLU A 262 -22.54 -8.21 -11.72
CA GLU A 262 -23.24 -7.01 -12.23
C GLU A 262 -22.85 -5.76 -11.46
N VAL A 263 -22.51 -5.90 -10.18
CA VAL A 263 -22.09 -4.80 -9.34
C VAL A 263 -20.77 -5.15 -8.68
N VAL A 264 -19.82 -4.22 -8.73
CA VAL A 264 -18.49 -4.44 -8.17
C VAL A 264 -18.13 -3.33 -7.20
N LEU A 265 -17.62 -3.72 -6.03
CA LEU A 265 -16.98 -2.82 -5.10
C LEU A 265 -15.46 -2.84 -5.32
N VAL A 266 -14.85 -1.67 -5.44
CA VAL A 266 -13.39 -1.49 -5.48
C VAL A 266 -12.95 -0.92 -4.14
N THR A 267 -11.87 -1.43 -3.56
CA THR A 267 -11.35 -0.93 -2.28
C THR A 267 -9.83 -1.16 -2.11
N LEU A 268 -9.27 -0.73 -0.97
CA LEU A 268 -7.88 -0.87 -0.56
C LEU A 268 -7.78 -1.54 0.82
N GLY A 269 -6.61 -2.08 1.13
CA GLY A 269 -6.25 -2.44 2.51
C GLY A 269 -7.12 -3.54 3.13
N SER A 270 -7.29 -3.47 4.46
CA SER A 270 -7.86 -4.58 5.24
C SER A 270 -9.38 -4.71 5.14
N ILE A 271 -10.08 -3.63 4.80
CA ILE A 271 -11.56 -3.66 4.64
C ILE A 271 -11.99 -4.61 3.53
N ALA A 272 -11.11 -4.89 2.57
CA ALA A 272 -11.33 -5.91 1.54
C ALA A 272 -11.63 -7.29 2.13
N GLY A 273 -11.02 -7.66 3.26
CA GLY A 273 -11.28 -8.95 3.91
C GLY A 273 -12.74 -9.06 4.39
N LEU A 274 -13.27 -7.99 4.98
CA LEU A 274 -14.68 -7.95 5.38
C LEU A 274 -15.61 -7.87 4.16
N ALA A 275 -15.28 -7.05 3.16
CA ALA A 275 -16.04 -6.95 1.93
C ALA A 275 -16.12 -8.27 1.16
N GLU A 276 -15.06 -9.08 1.19
CA GLU A 276 -15.03 -10.42 0.61
C GLU A 276 -15.97 -11.37 1.39
N SER A 277 -16.00 -11.26 2.72
CA SER A 277 -16.82 -12.13 3.57
C SER A 277 -18.34 -11.99 3.37
N VAL A 278 -18.82 -10.84 2.88
CA VAL A 278 -20.26 -10.60 2.64
C VAL A 278 -20.73 -11.04 1.25
N LEU A 279 -19.80 -11.39 0.34
CA LEU A 279 -20.15 -11.72 -1.05
C LEU A 279 -21.05 -12.96 -1.14
N GLU A 280 -20.77 -14.01 -0.36
CA GLU A 280 -21.55 -15.25 -0.43
C GLU A 280 -23.02 -15.00 -0.06
N GLN A 281 -23.27 -14.29 1.06
CA GLN A 281 -24.61 -13.94 1.48
C GLN A 281 -25.35 -13.12 0.42
N LEU A 282 -24.70 -12.10 -0.15
CA LEU A 282 -25.32 -11.27 -1.20
C LEU A 282 -25.67 -12.09 -2.44
N ARG A 283 -24.83 -13.07 -2.80
CA ARG A 283 -25.06 -13.96 -3.94
C ARG A 283 -26.19 -14.96 -3.65
N GLU A 284 -26.33 -15.44 -2.42
CA GLU A 284 -27.50 -16.22 -1.97
C GLU A 284 -28.80 -15.40 -2.06
N GLU A 285 -28.73 -14.09 -1.80
CA GLU A 285 -29.83 -13.12 -2.01
C GLU A 285 -30.10 -12.82 -3.50
N GLY A 286 -29.31 -13.41 -4.43
CA GLY A 286 -29.44 -13.25 -5.87
C GLY A 286 -28.73 -12.02 -6.45
N ILE A 287 -27.93 -11.31 -5.64
CA ILE A 287 -27.13 -10.18 -6.09
C ILE A 287 -25.82 -10.71 -6.68
N ARG A 288 -25.57 -10.44 -7.96
CA ARG A 288 -24.29 -10.76 -8.62
C ARG A 288 -23.21 -9.76 -8.22
N ALA A 289 -22.80 -9.84 -6.95
CA ALA A 289 -21.76 -9.01 -6.35
C ALA A 289 -20.37 -9.56 -6.66
N GLY A 290 -19.43 -8.65 -6.87
CA GLY A 290 -18.00 -8.92 -6.95
C GLY A 290 -17.17 -7.85 -6.24
N LEU A 291 -15.91 -8.17 -5.97
CA LEU A 291 -14.96 -7.31 -5.27
C LEU A 291 -13.66 -7.21 -6.05
N VAL A 292 -13.08 -6.01 -6.07
CA VAL A 292 -11.71 -5.76 -6.51
C VAL A 292 -10.96 -5.02 -5.41
N ARG A 293 -9.90 -5.63 -4.88
CA ARG A 293 -8.93 -4.95 -4.02
C ARG A 293 -7.75 -4.51 -4.87
N ILE A 294 -7.44 -3.22 -4.86
CA ILE A 294 -6.18 -2.72 -5.43
C ILE A 294 -5.07 -3.02 -4.42
N ARG A 295 -4.05 -3.78 -4.83
CA ARG A 295 -2.90 -4.15 -3.98
C ARG A 295 -1.80 -3.11 -4.05
N TYR A 296 -1.58 -2.56 -5.25
CA TYR A 296 -0.57 -1.54 -5.53
C TYR A 296 -1.24 -0.31 -6.17
N MET A 297 -1.19 0.83 -5.49
CA MET A 297 -1.83 2.08 -5.95
C MET A 297 -0.94 2.86 -6.93
N ARG A 298 0.39 2.64 -6.86
CA ARG A 298 1.38 3.23 -7.77
C ARG A 298 2.41 2.18 -8.21
N PRO A 299 2.65 2.01 -9.52
CA PRO A 299 1.86 2.58 -10.64
C PRO A 299 0.40 2.09 -10.61
N PHE A 300 -0.54 2.91 -11.10
CA PHE A 300 -1.96 2.55 -11.04
C PHE A 300 -2.32 1.50 -12.12
N PRO A 301 -2.95 0.36 -11.77
CA PRO A 301 -3.22 -0.75 -12.68
C PRO A 301 -4.45 -0.51 -13.58
N LYS A 302 -4.43 0.57 -14.35
CA LYS A 302 -5.58 1.04 -15.13
C LYS A 302 -6.13 0.00 -16.13
N ASP A 303 -5.25 -0.70 -16.84
CA ASP A 303 -5.64 -1.60 -17.94
C ASP A 303 -6.24 -2.90 -17.38
N GLU A 304 -5.61 -3.45 -16.34
CA GLU A 304 -6.10 -4.63 -15.61
C GLU A 304 -7.43 -4.33 -14.92
N LEU A 305 -7.54 -3.17 -14.25
CA LEU A 305 -8.77 -2.74 -13.59
C LEU A 305 -9.92 -2.57 -14.58
N ALA A 306 -9.66 -1.88 -15.71
CA ALA A 306 -10.66 -1.72 -16.75
C ALA A 306 -11.11 -3.07 -17.33
N HIS A 307 -10.18 -4.01 -17.52
CA HIS A 307 -10.50 -5.36 -18.00
C HIS A 307 -11.44 -6.09 -17.05
N VAL A 308 -11.18 -6.05 -15.74
CA VAL A 308 -12.02 -6.68 -14.72
C VAL A 308 -13.41 -6.01 -14.67
N LEU A 309 -13.48 -4.69 -14.81
CA LEU A 309 -14.71 -3.93 -14.64
C LEU A 309 -15.57 -3.82 -15.92
N MET A 310 -15.08 -4.26 -17.09
CA MET A 310 -15.73 -4.00 -18.38
C MET A 310 -17.15 -4.58 -18.55
N ARG A 311 -17.52 -5.58 -17.74
CA ARG A 311 -18.84 -6.25 -17.81
C ARG A 311 -19.81 -5.84 -16.72
N THR A 312 -19.37 -4.96 -15.82
CA THR A 312 -20.17 -4.50 -14.69
C THR A 312 -21.24 -3.52 -15.15
N LYS A 313 -22.31 -3.38 -14.36
CA LYS A 313 -23.43 -2.45 -14.60
C LYS A 313 -23.42 -1.25 -13.66
N ALA A 314 -22.80 -1.37 -12.50
CA ALA A 314 -22.49 -0.26 -11.60
C ALA A 314 -21.25 -0.59 -10.78
N ILE A 315 -20.47 0.44 -10.42
CA ILE A 315 -19.21 0.29 -9.71
C ILE A 315 -19.24 1.19 -8.48
N GLY A 316 -18.94 0.63 -7.32
CA GLY A 316 -18.70 1.37 -6.08
C GLY A 316 -17.22 1.44 -5.80
N VAL A 317 -16.75 2.54 -5.20
CA VAL A 317 -15.41 2.60 -4.60
C VAL A 317 -15.56 2.93 -3.13
N LEU A 318 -15.20 1.98 -2.28
CA LEU A 318 -15.12 2.16 -0.82
C LEU A 318 -13.69 2.51 -0.46
N GLU A 319 -13.47 3.71 0.07
CA GLU A 319 -12.15 4.15 0.50
C GLU A 319 -12.20 4.89 1.83
N LYS A 320 -11.10 4.80 2.58
CA LYS A 320 -10.89 5.48 3.86
C LYS A 320 -10.14 6.80 3.64
N ASP A 321 -10.55 7.56 2.63
CA ASP A 321 -9.92 8.80 2.17
C ASP A 321 -10.95 9.77 1.64
N ILE A 322 -10.63 11.06 1.68
CA ILE A 322 -11.43 12.10 1.03
C ILE A 322 -10.55 13.28 0.67
N SER A 323 -10.59 13.70 -0.60
CA SER A 323 -10.08 15.00 -1.01
C SER A 323 -11.15 16.07 -0.77
N PHE A 324 -10.98 16.88 0.27
CA PHE A 324 -12.00 17.85 0.69
C PHE A 324 -12.39 18.81 -0.43
N GLY A 325 -13.70 18.89 -0.72
CA GLY A 325 -14.24 19.67 -1.85
C GLY A 325 -14.31 18.90 -3.18
N GLY A 326 -13.84 17.65 -3.20
CA GLY A 326 -13.96 16.73 -4.32
C GLY A 326 -14.47 15.35 -3.88
N GLU A 327 -13.82 14.32 -4.41
CA GLU A 327 -14.10 12.91 -4.16
C GLU A 327 -12.84 12.21 -3.61
N GLY A 328 -12.96 10.94 -3.27
CA GLY A 328 -11.85 10.14 -2.82
C GLY A 328 -10.81 9.91 -3.92
N THR A 329 -9.56 9.76 -3.50
CA THR A 329 -8.42 9.65 -4.41
C THR A 329 -8.49 8.37 -5.24
N VAL A 330 -8.90 7.25 -4.65
CA VAL A 330 -9.07 5.97 -5.34
C VAL A 330 -10.17 6.10 -6.38
N PHE A 331 -11.32 6.66 -6.01
CA PHE A 331 -12.44 6.86 -6.93
C PHE A 331 -12.06 7.71 -8.14
N THR A 332 -11.29 8.79 -7.93
CA THR A 332 -10.76 9.62 -9.03
C THR A 332 -9.92 8.79 -10.02
N ASN A 333 -9.00 7.95 -9.50
CA ASN A 333 -8.13 7.11 -10.35
C ASN A 333 -8.93 6.01 -11.08
N VAL A 334 -9.92 5.40 -10.39
CA VAL A 334 -10.84 4.41 -10.98
C VAL A 334 -11.63 5.04 -12.13
N ASN A 335 -12.28 6.18 -11.91
CA ASN A 335 -13.04 6.87 -12.96
C ASN A 335 -12.18 7.26 -14.16
N SER A 336 -10.94 7.71 -13.92
CA SER A 336 -9.98 8.01 -15.00
C SER A 336 -9.66 6.77 -15.85
N ALA A 337 -9.45 5.61 -15.23
CA ALA A 337 -9.21 4.36 -15.95
C ALA A 337 -10.44 3.88 -16.73
N LEU A 338 -11.63 3.95 -16.13
CA LEU A 338 -12.89 3.60 -16.78
C LEU A 338 -13.15 4.48 -18.02
N LEU A 339 -12.95 5.79 -17.87
CA LEU A 339 -13.12 6.75 -18.96
C LEU A 339 -12.16 6.48 -20.12
N GLN A 340 -10.87 6.22 -19.83
CA GLN A 340 -9.87 5.87 -20.85
C GLN A 340 -10.22 4.58 -21.59
N ALA A 341 -10.83 3.61 -20.90
CA ALA A 341 -11.29 2.36 -21.48
C ALA A 341 -12.65 2.46 -22.21
N GLY A 342 -13.30 3.62 -22.19
CA GLY A 342 -14.63 3.82 -22.78
C GLY A 342 -15.76 3.13 -22.00
N ILE A 343 -15.54 2.79 -20.73
CA ILE A 343 -16.55 2.19 -19.86
C ILE A 343 -17.40 3.31 -19.27
N SER A 344 -18.69 3.32 -19.60
CA SER A 344 -19.65 4.32 -19.12
C SER A 344 -20.78 3.61 -18.37
N VAL A 345 -20.56 3.40 -17.07
CA VAL A 345 -21.52 2.82 -16.14
C VAL A 345 -21.64 3.75 -14.93
N PRO A 346 -22.76 3.74 -14.19
CA PRO A 346 -22.88 4.48 -12.94
C PRO A 346 -21.76 4.13 -11.95
N THR A 347 -21.09 5.15 -11.44
CA THR A 347 -20.06 5.03 -10.39
C THR A 347 -20.46 5.81 -9.15
N CYS A 348 -20.16 5.29 -7.96
CA CYS A 348 -20.40 5.97 -6.69
C CYS A 348 -19.20 5.77 -5.74
N ASN A 349 -18.81 6.84 -5.07
CA ASN A 349 -17.79 6.83 -4.04
C ASN A 349 -18.45 6.70 -2.67
N PHE A 350 -18.09 5.67 -1.93
CA PHE A 350 -18.51 5.44 -0.56
C PHE A 350 -17.34 5.79 0.36
N ILE A 351 -17.52 6.86 1.15
CA ILE A 351 -16.54 7.32 2.12
C ILE A 351 -16.91 6.71 3.47
N GLY A 352 -16.02 5.91 4.05
CA GLY A 352 -16.24 5.27 5.34
C GLY A 352 -14.93 5.01 6.08
N GLY A 353 -15.02 4.65 7.36
CA GLY A 353 -13.86 4.30 8.17
C GLY A 353 -12.86 5.44 8.38
N LEU A 354 -13.28 6.69 8.18
CA LEU A 354 -12.47 7.86 8.48
C LEU A 354 -12.20 7.93 9.98
N GLY A 355 -10.95 8.17 10.37
CA GLY A 355 -10.61 8.20 11.78
C GLY A 355 -10.85 6.89 12.53
N GLY A 356 -10.79 5.75 11.83
CA GLY A 356 -10.98 4.42 12.39
C GLY A 356 -12.41 4.09 12.80
N ASP A 357 -13.39 4.81 12.25
CA ASP A 357 -14.79 4.46 12.43
C ASP A 357 -15.07 3.05 11.87
N ASP A 358 -16.04 2.37 12.47
CA ASP A 358 -16.36 1.01 12.06
C ASP A 358 -17.08 1.00 10.70
N ILE A 359 -16.84 -0.04 9.91
CA ILE A 359 -17.63 -0.33 8.70
C ILE A 359 -18.22 -1.71 8.92
N SER A 360 -19.53 -1.77 9.15
CA SER A 360 -20.20 -3.01 9.49
C SER A 360 -20.51 -3.86 8.26
N VAL A 361 -20.88 -5.13 8.51
CA VAL A 361 -21.45 -6.02 7.48
C VAL A 361 -22.71 -5.42 6.86
N ASP A 362 -23.55 -4.77 7.67
CA ASP A 362 -24.79 -4.14 7.20
C ASP A 362 -24.49 -2.96 6.27
N ASP A 363 -23.49 -2.14 6.59
CA ASP A 363 -23.04 -1.04 5.72
C ASP A 363 -22.59 -1.57 4.36
N LEU A 364 -21.79 -2.64 4.34
CA LEU A 364 -21.34 -3.27 3.10
C LEU A 364 -22.51 -3.84 2.29
N CYS A 365 -23.48 -4.48 2.94
CA CYS A 365 -24.68 -4.98 2.27
C CYS A 365 -25.49 -3.83 1.65
N ASP A 366 -25.61 -2.71 2.36
CA ASP A 366 -26.34 -1.54 1.89
C ASP A 366 -25.63 -0.83 0.73
N ILE A 367 -24.29 -0.81 0.71
CA ILE A 367 -23.50 -0.38 -0.46
C ILE A 367 -23.85 -1.22 -1.69
N TYR A 368 -23.84 -2.54 -1.58
CA TYR A 368 -24.17 -3.41 -2.73
C TYR A 368 -25.61 -3.23 -3.19
N ARG A 369 -26.57 -3.11 -2.27
CA ARG A 369 -27.97 -2.82 -2.60
C ARG A 369 -28.12 -1.46 -3.28
N ALA A 370 -27.35 -0.45 -2.86
CA ALA A 370 -27.31 0.85 -3.53
C ALA A 370 -26.77 0.72 -4.97
N LEU A 371 -25.70 -0.05 -5.18
CA LEU A 371 -25.17 -0.31 -6.52
C LEU A 371 -26.17 -1.04 -7.43
N VAL A 372 -26.95 -1.99 -6.90
CA VAL A 372 -28.01 -2.67 -7.66
C VAL A 372 -29.09 -1.66 -8.10
N ARG A 373 -29.50 -0.75 -7.21
CA ARG A 373 -30.44 0.33 -7.55
C ARG A 373 -29.87 1.22 -8.66
N MET A 374 -28.60 1.63 -8.56
CA MET A 374 -27.93 2.44 -9.58
C MET A 374 -27.85 1.72 -10.93
N ALA A 375 -27.52 0.43 -10.93
CA ALA A 375 -27.47 -0.40 -12.14
C ALA A 375 -28.84 -0.48 -12.83
N ASN A 376 -29.92 -0.59 -12.06
CA ASN A 376 -31.29 -0.64 -12.58
C ASN A 376 -31.78 0.73 -13.10
N GLN A 377 -31.41 1.82 -12.44
CA GLN A 377 -31.81 3.18 -12.80
C GLN A 377 -30.92 3.81 -13.87
N GLN A 378 -29.77 3.21 -14.18
CA GLN A 378 -28.72 3.79 -15.04
C GLN A 378 -28.31 5.20 -14.60
N SER A 379 -28.29 5.45 -13.29
CA SER A 379 -27.94 6.74 -12.69
C SER A 379 -27.29 6.52 -11.34
N ALA A 380 -26.26 7.30 -11.03
CA ALA A 380 -25.59 7.27 -9.73
C ALA A 380 -26.32 8.09 -8.65
N GLY A 381 -27.13 9.07 -9.07
CA GLY A 381 -27.61 10.10 -8.16
C GLY A 381 -26.45 10.97 -7.67
N GLU A 382 -26.28 11.08 -6.35
CA GLU A 382 -25.11 11.73 -5.74
C GLU A 382 -23.87 10.82 -5.83
N HIS A 383 -22.78 11.39 -6.34
CA HIS A 383 -21.54 10.66 -6.65
C HIS A 383 -20.69 10.30 -5.42
N VAL A 384 -20.86 11.02 -4.30
CA VAL A 384 -20.12 10.80 -3.05
C VAL A 384 -21.12 10.59 -1.94
N ARG A 385 -20.94 9.54 -1.15
CA ARG A 385 -21.81 9.21 -0.01
C ARG A 385 -20.97 8.84 1.20
N PHE A 386 -21.22 9.47 2.32
CA PHE A 386 -20.60 9.18 3.61
C PHE A 386 -21.40 8.10 4.34
N ILE A 387 -20.77 6.95 4.58
CA ILE A 387 -21.34 5.86 5.36
C ILE A 387 -21.61 6.36 6.79
N GLY A 388 -22.77 6.00 7.35
CA GLY A 388 -23.19 6.42 8.69
C GLY A 388 -23.66 7.88 8.81
N ILE A 389 -23.54 8.68 7.74
CA ILE A 389 -24.01 10.08 7.70
C ILE A 389 -25.11 10.24 6.67
N ASP A 390 -24.84 9.84 5.43
CA ASP A 390 -25.79 9.89 4.33
C ASP A 390 -26.66 8.62 4.32
N ASN A 391 -27.89 8.74 3.83
CA ASN A 391 -28.81 7.61 3.75
C ASN A 391 -28.42 6.67 2.60
N VAL A 392 -27.49 5.74 2.87
CA VAL A 392 -27.01 4.75 1.88
C VAL A 392 -28.10 3.72 1.57
N GLY A 393 -28.96 3.38 2.55
CA GLY A 393 -30.01 2.37 2.47
C GLY A 393 -31.27 2.77 1.70
N GLY A 394 -31.58 4.07 1.58
CA GLY A 394 -32.68 4.56 0.76
C GLY A 394 -34.08 4.21 1.30
N HIS A 395 -34.29 4.32 2.61
CA HIS A 395 -35.65 4.51 3.13
C HIS A 395 -35.92 6.02 3.19
N GLU A 396 -36.76 6.51 2.27
CA GLU A 396 -37.54 7.75 2.49
C GLU A 396 -38.57 7.54 3.60
#